data_AF-M5E7W0-F1
#
_entry.id   AF-M5E7W0-F1
#
_cell.length_a   1.000
_cell.length_b   1.000
_cell.length_c   1.000
_cell.angle_alpha   90.00
_cell.angle_beta   90.00
_cell.angle_gamma   90.00
#
_symmetry.space_group_name_H-M   'P 1'
#
loop_
_entity.id
_entity.type
_entity.pdbx_description
1 polymer ?
#
loop_
_entity_poly.entity_id
_entity_poly.type
_entity_poly.pdbx_seq_one_letter_code
_entity_poly.pdbx_strand_id
1 'polypeptide(L)'
;MRLTRSLLAWAPSLVARSPSAPSAQVHAAADMLMPPKPLLRALLRAHRHLPPEMRALGDDYVKAEFRRHQHIDNPLHIVGFCSQWKMYLDALLADTNSPSGARGAYLDPSLLDKFSDEQLYQLYELKLATEEAFDPARAQATMPTGSNGA
;
A
#
# COMPACT_ATOMS: atom_id res chain seq x y z
N MET A 1 78.94 16.62 -23.12
CA MET A 1 78.63 15.31 -23.74
C MET A 1 77.35 14.77 -23.13
N ARG A 2 76.56 14.10 -23.96
CA ARG A 2 75.23 13.47 -23.80
C ARG A 2 75.14 12.56 -22.53
N LEU A 3 74.00 12.16 -21.94
CA LEU A 3 72.67 11.81 -22.45
C LEU A 3 71.60 11.97 -21.36
N THR A 4 70.36 12.22 -21.81
CA THR A 4 69.10 11.98 -21.10
C THR A 4 68.83 10.48 -20.90
N ARG A 5 68.09 10.11 -19.86
CA ARG A 5 67.25 8.90 -19.88
C ARG A 5 66.15 8.95 -18.82
N SER A 6 64.93 9.17 -19.31
CA SER A 6 63.67 8.83 -18.64
C SER A 6 63.65 7.37 -18.21
N LEU A 7 63.11 7.09 -17.03
CA LEU A 7 62.61 5.77 -16.67
C LEU A 7 61.09 5.82 -16.59
N LEU A 8 60.51 4.94 -17.40
CA LEU A 8 59.09 4.73 -17.66
C LEU A 8 58.44 4.10 -16.43
N ALA A 9 57.37 4.71 -15.92
CA ALA A 9 56.53 4.11 -14.88
C ALA A 9 55.62 3.05 -15.52
N TRP A 10 55.69 1.81 -15.02
CA TRP A 10 54.72 0.76 -15.35
C TRP A 10 53.58 0.82 -14.34
N ALA A 11 52.41 1.32 -14.76
CA ALA A 11 51.16 1.21 -14.01
C ALA A 11 50.34 0.05 -14.61
N PRO A 12 49.90 -0.95 -13.82
CA PRO A 12 48.92 -1.92 -14.30
C PRO A 12 47.56 -1.22 -14.40
N SER A 13 46.99 -1.22 -15.61
CA SER A 13 45.64 -0.71 -15.87
C SER A 13 44.62 -1.53 -15.09
N LEU A 14 44.11 -0.98 -13.98
CA LEU A 14 42.86 -1.43 -13.40
C LEU A 14 41.73 -0.96 -14.33
N VAL A 15 41.19 -1.87 -15.13
CA VAL A 15 39.88 -1.65 -15.76
C VAL A 15 38.86 -1.61 -14.62
N ALA A 16 38.55 -0.41 -14.16
CA ALA A 16 37.37 -0.18 -13.35
C ALA A 16 36.16 -0.55 -14.21
N ARG A 17 35.52 -1.68 -13.90
CA ARG A 17 34.22 -2.02 -14.48
C ARG A 17 33.22 -1.00 -13.95
N SER A 18 32.94 0.02 -14.74
CA SER A 18 31.88 0.98 -14.46
C SER A 18 30.58 0.22 -14.18
N PRO A 19 29.85 0.52 -13.08
CA PRO A 19 28.51 -0.02 -12.93
C PRO A 19 27.67 0.53 -14.08
N SER A 20 27.20 -0.35 -14.96
CA SER A 20 26.25 0.01 -16.00
C SER A 20 25.00 0.60 -15.33
N ALA A 21 24.62 1.81 -15.74
CA ALA A 21 23.38 2.43 -15.27
C ALA A 21 22.20 1.48 -15.55
N PRO A 22 21.21 1.38 -14.63
CA PRO A 22 20.02 0.56 -14.86
C PRO A 22 19.33 1.02 -16.14
N SER A 23 18.78 0.08 -16.92
CA SER A 23 18.04 0.44 -18.14
C SER A 23 16.78 1.24 -17.78
N ALA A 24 16.28 2.07 -18.71
CA ALA A 24 15.05 2.85 -18.50
C ALA A 24 13.84 1.97 -18.12
N GLN A 25 13.83 0.70 -18.52
CA GLN A 25 12.82 -0.29 -18.15
C GLN A 25 12.94 -0.72 -16.68
N VAL A 26 14.16 -0.86 -16.16
CA VAL A 26 14.40 -1.13 -14.73
C VAL A 26 14.02 0.08 -13.89
N HIS A 27 14.28 1.31 -14.38
CA HIS A 27 13.79 2.53 -13.73
C HIS A 27 12.26 2.60 -13.72
N ALA A 28 11.59 2.33 -14.85
CA ALA A 28 10.12 2.30 -14.90
C ALA A 28 9.51 1.21 -13.99
N ALA A 29 10.14 0.03 -13.90
CA ALA A 29 9.72 -1.03 -12.99
C ALA A 29 10.00 -0.70 -11.52
N ALA A 30 11.10 0.00 -11.23
CA ALA A 30 11.41 0.51 -9.90
C ALA A 30 10.48 1.67 -9.50
N ASP A 31 10.08 2.52 -10.45
CA ASP A 31 9.10 3.59 -10.25
C ASP A 31 7.69 3.03 -9.99
N MET A 32 7.36 1.88 -10.59
CA MET A 32 6.15 1.13 -10.28
C MET A 32 6.16 0.56 -8.85
N LEU A 33 7.33 0.26 -8.28
CA LEU A 33 7.48 -0.40 -6.99
C LEU A 33 8.05 0.53 -5.91
N MET A 34 7.15 1.10 -5.10
CA MET A 34 7.57 1.96 -4.00
C MET A 34 8.22 1.14 -2.86
N PRO A 35 9.39 1.56 -2.33
CA PRO A 35 10.01 0.85 -1.21
C PRO A 35 9.12 0.88 0.05
N PRO A 36 9.26 -0.08 0.99
CA PRO A 36 8.31 -0.24 2.11
C PRO A 36 8.13 1.01 2.98
N LYS A 37 9.22 1.69 3.36
CA LYS A 37 9.14 2.87 4.23
C LYS A 37 8.43 4.06 3.56
N PRO A 38 8.80 4.49 2.33
CA PRO A 38 8.01 5.46 1.57
C PRO A 38 6.55 5.05 1.40
N LEU A 39 6.28 3.79 1.09
CA LEU A 39 4.92 3.27 0.86
C LEU A 39 4.05 3.39 2.11
N LEU A 40 4.56 2.97 3.28
CA LEU A 40 3.87 3.14 4.56
C LEU A 40 3.53 4.61 4.83
N ARG A 41 4.45 5.53 4.57
CA ARG A 41 4.22 6.97 4.77
C ARG A 41 3.17 7.52 3.81
N ALA A 42 3.15 7.05 2.57
CA ALA A 42 2.17 7.45 1.57
C ALA A 42 0.76 6.95 1.94
N LEU A 43 0.62 5.69 2.36
CA LEU A 43 -0.63 5.12 2.87
C LEU A 43 -1.21 5.92 4.05
N LEU A 44 -0.40 6.19 5.08
CA LEU A 44 -0.83 6.96 6.25
C LEU A 44 -1.16 8.44 5.91
N ARG A 45 -0.69 8.96 4.78
CA ARG A 45 -1.11 10.28 4.28
C ARG A 45 -2.43 10.18 3.52
N ALA A 46 -2.60 9.16 2.68
CA ALA A 46 -3.84 8.93 1.95
C ALA A 46 -5.02 8.71 2.91
N HIS A 47 -4.82 7.94 3.99
CA HIS A 47 -5.83 7.70 5.03
C HIS A 47 -6.38 8.98 5.70
N ARG A 48 -5.66 10.11 5.65
CA ARG A 48 -6.15 11.37 6.24
C ARG A 48 -7.40 11.92 5.55
N HIS A 49 -7.70 11.45 4.34
CA HIS A 49 -8.88 11.81 3.57
C HIS A 49 -10.05 10.83 3.80
N LEU A 50 -9.85 9.75 4.56
CA LEU A 50 -10.91 8.83 4.93
C LEU A 50 -11.73 9.37 6.11
N PRO A 51 -13.00 8.94 6.25
CA PRO A 51 -13.79 9.16 7.46
C PRO A 51 -13.03 8.73 8.73
N PRO A 52 -13.21 9.42 9.87
CA PRO A 52 -12.42 9.19 11.08
C PRO A 52 -12.35 7.74 11.53
N GLU A 53 -13.47 7.03 11.48
CA GLU A 53 -13.62 5.64 11.92
C GLU A 53 -12.83 4.70 10.99
N MET A 54 -12.97 4.89 9.68
CA MET A 54 -12.22 4.13 8.67
C MET A 54 -10.73 4.39 8.76
N ARG A 55 -10.34 5.64 9.01
CA ARG A 55 -8.93 6.01 9.20
C ARG A 55 -8.34 5.33 10.42
N ALA A 56 -9.02 5.34 11.56
CA ALA A 56 -8.52 4.72 12.79
C ALA A 56 -8.26 3.22 12.58
N LEU A 57 -9.25 2.52 12.04
CA LEU A 57 -9.14 1.09 11.71
C LEU A 57 -8.00 0.82 10.71
N GLY A 58 -7.94 1.59 9.62
CA GLY A 58 -6.95 1.43 8.56
C GLY A 58 -5.52 1.73 9.02
N ASP A 59 -5.31 2.80 9.79
CA ASP A 59 -3.99 3.18 10.31
C ASP A 59 -3.40 2.07 11.20
N ASP A 60 -4.22 1.46 12.06
CA ASP A 60 -3.78 0.38 12.94
C ASP A 60 -3.48 -0.89 12.17
N TYR A 61 -4.33 -1.25 11.20
CA TYR A 61 -4.12 -2.42 10.34
C TYR A 61 -2.85 -2.29 9.50
N VAL A 62 -2.66 -1.18 8.79
CA VAL A 62 -1.48 -0.96 7.94
C VAL A 62 -0.19 -1.01 8.77
N LYS A 63 -0.15 -0.36 9.93
CA LYS A 63 1.04 -0.42 10.80
C LYS A 63 1.34 -1.84 11.28
N ALA A 64 0.30 -2.59 11.65
CA ALA A 64 0.45 -3.97 12.10
C ALA A 64 0.97 -4.88 10.97
N GLU A 65 0.46 -4.72 9.75
CA GLU A 65 0.90 -5.47 8.58
C GLU A 65 2.36 -5.19 8.21
N PHE A 66 2.74 -3.91 8.12
CA PHE A 66 4.15 -3.54 7.84
C PHE A 66 5.10 -4.03 8.94
N ARG A 67 4.66 -4.05 10.21
CA ARG A 67 5.45 -4.61 11.31
C ARG A 67 5.59 -6.13 11.19
N ARG A 68 4.51 -6.85 10.88
CA ARG A 68 4.54 -8.31 10.67
C ARG A 68 5.45 -8.72 9.51
N HIS A 69 5.59 -7.86 8.50
CA HIS A 69 6.37 -8.13 7.29
C HIS A 69 7.78 -7.49 7.32
N GLN A 70 8.23 -6.95 8.45
CA GLN A 70 9.50 -6.20 8.54
C GLN A 70 10.77 -7.06 8.34
N HIS A 71 10.67 -8.38 8.56
CA HIS A 71 11.79 -9.33 8.51
C HIS A 71 11.65 -10.35 7.37
N ILE A 72 10.95 -9.98 6.29
CA ILE A 72 10.88 -10.83 5.10
C ILE A 72 12.19 -10.70 4.35
N ASP A 73 12.87 -11.83 4.14
CA ASP A 73 14.14 -11.87 3.41
C ASP A 73 13.96 -12.24 1.93
N ASN A 74 12.87 -12.93 1.58
CA ASN A 74 12.63 -13.34 0.18
C ASN A 74 12.25 -12.11 -0.67
N PRO A 75 13.08 -11.70 -1.65
CA PRO A 75 12.83 -10.50 -2.44
C PRO A 75 11.52 -10.57 -3.24
N LEU A 76 11.09 -11.76 -3.68
CA LEU A 76 9.81 -11.91 -4.40
C LEU A 76 8.62 -11.61 -3.49
N HIS A 77 8.70 -12.00 -2.20
CA HIS A 77 7.64 -11.70 -1.24
C HIS A 77 7.60 -10.20 -0.92
N ILE A 78 8.76 -9.54 -0.81
CA ILE A 78 8.83 -8.08 -0.62
C ILE A 78 8.20 -7.36 -1.81
N VAL A 79 8.52 -7.78 -3.03
CA VAL A 79 7.92 -7.23 -4.26
C VAL A 79 6.41 -7.44 -4.25
N GLY A 80 5.93 -8.67 -4.00
CA GLY A 80 4.49 -8.96 -3.91
C GLY A 80 3.78 -8.08 -2.88
N PHE A 81 4.36 -7.95 -1.68
CA PHE A 81 3.84 -7.10 -0.62
C PHE A 81 3.75 -5.64 -1.06
N CYS A 82 4.84 -5.07 -1.58
CA CYS A 82 4.87 -3.66 -2.00
C CYS A 82 3.91 -3.40 -3.17
N SER A 83 3.80 -4.33 -4.13
CA SER A 83 2.86 -4.22 -5.25
C SER A 83 1.41 -4.17 -4.78
N GLN A 84 0.99 -5.07 -3.89
CA GLN A 84 -0.38 -5.10 -3.37
C GLN A 84 -0.72 -3.81 -2.60
N TRP A 85 0.18 -3.34 -1.74
CA TRP A 85 -0.01 -2.10 -0.99
C TRP A 85 0.03 -0.84 -1.88
N LYS A 86 0.80 -0.86 -2.98
CA LYS A 86 0.79 0.21 -3.98
C LYS A 86 -0.54 0.25 -4.74
N MET A 87 -1.08 -0.90 -5.14
CA MET A 87 -2.41 -0.98 -5.76
C MET A 87 -3.50 -0.43 -4.83
N TYR A 88 -3.45 -0.78 -3.53
CA TYR A 88 -4.36 -0.21 -2.54
C TYR A 88 -4.20 1.31 -2.38
N LEU A 89 -2.97 1.81 -2.31
CA LEU A 89 -2.70 3.25 -2.27
C LEU A 89 -3.28 3.98 -3.48
N ASP A 90 -3.12 3.42 -4.68
CA ASP A 90 -3.63 4.02 -5.91
C ASP A 90 -5.16 4.05 -5.93
N ALA A 91 -5.81 2.98 -5.45
CA ALA A 91 -7.27 2.95 -5.28
C ALA A 91 -7.76 4.00 -4.28
N LEU A 92 -7.08 4.15 -3.13
CA LEU A 92 -7.40 5.21 -2.16
C LEU A 92 -7.30 6.60 -2.79
N LEU A 93 -6.23 6.87 -3.52
CA LEU A 93 -6.02 8.17 -4.17
C LEU A 93 -7.07 8.43 -5.26
N ALA A 94 -7.44 7.42 -6.04
CA ALA A 94 -8.52 7.53 -7.02
C ALA A 94 -9.87 7.85 -6.34
N ASP A 95 -10.21 7.17 -5.25
CA ASP A 95 -11.44 7.36 -4.48
C ASP A 95 -11.51 8.76 -3.84
N THR A 96 -10.39 9.27 -3.31
CA THR A 96 -10.35 10.63 -2.74
C THR A 96 -10.61 11.74 -3.77
N ASN A 97 -10.36 11.46 -5.05
CA ASN A 97 -10.64 12.39 -6.14
C ASN A 97 -12.08 12.24 -6.67
N SER A 98 -12.85 11.25 -6.21
CA SER A 98 -14.24 11.06 -6.59
C SER A 98 -15.15 12.04 -5.84
N PRO A 99 -16.06 12.77 -6.51
CA PRO A 99 -16.98 13.71 -5.86
C PRO A 99 -17.96 13.04 -4.87
N SER A 100 -17.97 11.71 -4.85
CA SER A 100 -18.85 10.91 -4.01
C SER A 100 -18.18 10.27 -2.79
N GLY A 101 -16.90 10.57 -2.56
CA GLY A 101 -16.09 10.02 -1.47
C GLY A 101 -15.64 8.58 -1.71
N ALA A 102 -14.87 8.03 -0.76
CA ALA A 102 -14.39 6.66 -0.82
C ALA A 102 -15.54 5.67 -0.66
N ARG A 103 -15.80 4.87 -1.70
CA ARG A 103 -16.89 3.89 -1.75
C ARG A 103 -16.39 2.45 -1.75
N GLY A 104 -15.09 2.26 -1.93
CA GLY A 104 -14.53 0.94 -2.17
C GLY A 104 -14.93 0.40 -3.55
N ALA A 105 -14.58 -0.86 -3.80
CA ALA A 105 -14.88 -1.56 -5.04
C ALA A 105 -15.73 -2.81 -4.75
N TYR A 106 -16.55 -3.19 -5.74
CA TYR A 106 -17.21 -4.49 -5.70
C TYR A 106 -16.17 -5.61 -5.70
N LEU A 107 -16.43 -6.66 -4.92
CA LEU A 107 -15.58 -7.84 -4.89
C LEU A 107 -15.72 -8.58 -6.22
N ASP A 108 -14.59 -8.95 -6.83
CA ASP A 108 -14.57 -9.77 -8.03
C ASP A 108 -15.17 -11.15 -7.72
N PRO A 109 -16.24 -11.60 -8.42
CA PRO A 109 -16.83 -12.91 -8.20
C PRO A 109 -15.84 -14.05 -8.35
N SER A 110 -14.85 -13.94 -9.24
CA SER A 110 -13.84 -14.98 -9.45
C SER A 110 -12.87 -15.13 -8.25
N LEU A 111 -12.86 -14.16 -7.33
CA LEU A 111 -12.12 -14.25 -6.09
C LEU A 111 -12.84 -15.15 -5.08
N LEU A 112 -14.17 -15.19 -5.10
CA LEU A 112 -14.98 -16.04 -4.21
C LEU A 112 -14.68 -17.53 -4.44
N ASP A 113 -14.41 -17.92 -5.69
CA ASP A 113 -14.03 -19.29 -6.05
C ASP A 113 -12.71 -19.75 -5.40
N LYS A 114 -11.89 -18.81 -4.89
CA LYS A 114 -10.60 -19.09 -4.24
C LYS A 114 -10.71 -19.19 -2.72
N PHE A 115 -11.87 -18.88 -2.15
CA PHE A 115 -12.08 -18.90 -0.71
C PHE A 115 -12.39 -20.32 -0.26
N SER A 116 -11.97 -20.68 0.95
CA SER A 116 -12.46 -21.90 1.58
C SER A 116 -13.93 -21.74 2.01
N ASP A 117 -14.63 -22.85 2.23
CA ASP A 117 -16.01 -22.84 2.73
C ASP A 117 -16.16 -22.02 4.02
N GLU A 118 -15.18 -22.13 4.94
CA GLU A 118 -15.14 -21.34 6.18
C GLU A 118 -15.00 -19.83 5.90
N GLN A 119 -14.13 -19.45 4.96
CA GLN A 119 -13.93 -18.04 4.59
C GLN A 119 -15.18 -17.46 3.91
N LEU A 120 -15.86 -18.24 3.09
CA LEU A 120 -17.13 -17.87 2.48
C LEU A 120 -18.22 -17.69 3.54
N TYR A 121 -18.29 -18.60 4.51
CA TYR A 121 -19.22 -18.48 5.62
C TYR A 121 -18.97 -17.21 6.45
N GLN A 122 -17.72 -16.94 6.82
CA GLN A 122 -17.35 -15.71 7.54
C GLN A 122 -17.68 -14.44 6.77
N LEU A 123 -17.45 -14.44 5.45
CA LEU A 123 -17.80 -13.31 4.59
C LEU A 123 -19.33 -13.10 4.52
N TYR A 124 -20.09 -14.19 4.49
CA TYR A 124 -21.55 -14.15 4.50
C TYR A 124 -22.10 -13.61 5.83
N GLU A 125 -21.57 -14.07 6.96
CA GLU A 125 -21.94 -13.55 8.29
C GLU A 125 -21.62 -12.05 8.40
N LEU A 126 -20.47 -11.61 7.89
CA LEU A 126 -20.12 -10.19 7.85
C LEU A 126 -21.13 -9.38 7.01
N LYS A 127 -21.56 -9.91 5.86
CA LYS A 127 -22.59 -9.29 5.02
C LYS A 127 -23.90 -9.13 5.79
N LEU A 128 -24.37 -10.17 6.48
CA LEU A 128 -25.59 -10.10 7.28
C LEU A 128 -25.48 -9.09 8.43
N ALA A 129 -24.38 -9.12 9.19
CA ALA A 129 -24.16 -8.19 10.30
C ALA A 129 -24.13 -6.71 9.84
N THR A 130 -23.55 -6.45 8.67
CA THR A 130 -23.52 -5.08 8.11
C THR A 130 -24.89 -4.64 7.60
N GLU A 131 -25.69 -5.52 7.00
CA GLU A 131 -27.08 -5.23 6.63
C GLU A 131 -27.94 -4.88 7.85
N GLU A 132 -27.77 -5.60 8.97
CA GLU A 132 -28.45 -5.29 10.23
C GLU A 132 -28.00 -3.93 10.80
N ALA A 133 -26.70 -3.64 10.81
CA ALA A 133 -26.16 -2.39 11.32
C ALA A 133 -26.55 -1.16 10.47
N PHE A 134 -26.72 -1.35 9.16
CA PHE A 134 -27.10 -0.30 8.21
C PHE A 134 -28.61 -0.19 7.98
N ASP A 135 -29.47 -0.84 8.78
CA ASP A 135 -30.92 -0.66 8.69
C ASP A 135 -31.27 0.85 8.76
N PRO A 136 -31.75 1.45 7.66
CA PRO A 136 -31.95 2.88 7.56
C PRO A 136 -32.98 3.41 8.57
N ALA A 137 -33.86 2.53 9.08
CA ALA A 137 -34.82 2.87 10.14
C ALA A 137 -34.14 3.09 11.50
N ARG A 138 -33.03 2.40 11.80
CA ARG A 138 -32.26 2.59 13.05
C ARG A 138 -31.16 3.64 12.91
N ALA A 139 -30.55 3.77 11.74
CA ALA A 139 -29.49 4.74 11.48
C ALA A 139 -29.94 6.22 11.62
N GLN A 140 -31.23 6.51 11.41
CA GLN A 140 -31.82 7.86 11.57
C GLN A 140 -32.30 8.16 12.99
N ALA A 141 -32.33 7.17 13.88
CA ALA A 141 -32.88 7.30 15.23
C ALA A 141 -31.81 7.77 16.23
N THR A 142 -31.21 8.94 16.04
CA THR A 142 -30.54 9.68 17.12
C THR A 142 -30.36 11.17 16.76
N MET A 143 -31.42 11.94 17.01
CA MET A 143 -31.27 13.22 17.70
C MET A 143 -32.39 13.26 18.75
N PRO A 144 -32.12 12.97 20.03
CA PRO A 144 -33.09 13.30 21.07
C PRO A 144 -33.22 14.82 21.08
N THR A 145 -34.29 15.33 20.48
CA THR A 145 -34.70 16.72 20.66
C THR A 145 -34.87 16.89 22.16
N GLY A 146 -33.98 17.66 22.78
CA GLY A 146 -34.08 18.00 24.19
C GLY A 146 -35.34 18.82 24.43
N SER A 147 -36.48 18.15 24.55
CA SER A 147 -37.67 18.70 25.15
C SER A 147 -37.55 18.48 26.65
N ASN A 148 -37.15 19.52 27.37
CA ASN A 148 -37.66 19.70 28.71
C ASN A 148 -38.03 21.17 28.87
N GLY A 149 -39.33 21.42 28.76
CA GLY A 149 -39.93 22.59 29.34
C GLY A 149 -40.06 22.40 30.85
N ALA A 150 -39.59 23.40 31.58
CA ALA A 150 -40.26 24.03 32.72
C ALA A 150 -39.59 25.40 32.91
#